data_AF-A0AA43F703-F1
#
_entry.id   AF-A0AA43F703-F1
#
_cell.length_a   1.000
_cell.length_b   1.000
_cell.length_c   1.000
_cell.angle_alpha   90.00
_cell.angle_beta   90.00
_cell.angle_gamma   90.00
#
_symmetry.space_group_name_H-M   'P 1'
#
loop_
_entity.id
_entity.type
_entity.pdbx_description
1 polymer ?
#
loop_
_entity_poly.entity_id
_entity_poly.type
_entity_poly.pdbx_seq_one_letter_code
_entity_poly.pdbx_strand_id
1 'polypeptide(L)'
;MRTMVLLMFLLYPMTVHSAEPDTSSLQKEPRLYDHYLSLQRLQESLAGRSLEEQARLQPQINRAEHLACEQVRRERQEQVPKEDYRRQGGDQFLVFAQQLEQYCLSIR
;
A
#
# COMPACT_ATOMS: atom_id res chain seq x y z
N MET A 1 5.40 -36.65 53.74
CA MET A 1 6.71 -36.15 54.20
C MET A 1 7.32 -35.30 53.10
N ARG A 2 7.49 -34.01 53.36
CA ARG A 2 8.22 -33.03 52.52
C ARG A 2 9.64 -32.93 53.06
N THR A 3 10.65 -33.00 52.18
CA THR A 3 11.97 -32.32 52.26
C THR A 3 12.83 -32.87 51.11
N MET A 4 13.07 -32.10 50.04
CA MET A 4 14.18 -31.15 49.89
C MET A 4 15.49 -31.85 49.50
N VAL A 5 15.89 -31.73 48.23
CA VAL A 5 17.30 -31.50 47.85
C VAL A 5 17.32 -30.58 46.61
N LEU A 6 17.50 -29.29 46.87
CA LEU A 6 18.21 -28.37 45.98
C LEU A 6 19.68 -28.84 45.91
N LEU A 7 20.30 -28.91 44.74
CA LEU A 7 21.48 -28.11 44.37
C LEU A 7 22.15 -28.62 43.07
N MET A 8 22.64 -27.65 42.29
CA MET A 8 23.75 -27.74 41.34
C MET A 8 23.59 -28.52 40.03
N PHE A 9 23.06 -27.82 39.02
CA PHE A 9 23.78 -27.71 37.75
C PHE A 9 23.92 -26.23 37.38
N LEU A 10 24.93 -25.63 37.99
CA LEU A 10 25.59 -24.42 37.50
C LEU A 10 26.31 -24.79 36.20
N LEU A 11 25.82 -24.36 35.03
CA LEU A 11 26.66 -24.00 33.88
C LEU A 11 25.88 -23.02 32.96
N TYR A 12 26.45 -21.82 32.86
CA TYR A 12 26.25 -20.73 31.90
C TYR A 12 26.03 -21.19 30.43
N PRO A 13 25.46 -20.37 29.51
CA PRO A 13 25.65 -18.92 29.46
C PRO A 13 24.41 -18.05 29.16
N MET A 14 24.60 -16.78 29.52
CA MET A 14 24.02 -15.61 28.86
C MET A 14 23.82 -15.84 27.36
N THR A 15 22.56 -15.84 26.92
CA THR A 15 22.24 -15.20 25.65
C THR A 15 21.13 -14.21 25.93
N VAL A 16 21.55 -13.01 26.32
CA VAL A 16 20.79 -11.80 26.00
C VAL A 16 20.77 -11.77 24.48
N HIS A 17 19.78 -12.41 23.88
CA HIS A 17 19.45 -12.12 22.49
C HIS A 17 18.91 -10.69 22.51
N SER A 18 19.83 -9.76 22.25
CA SER A 18 19.54 -8.51 21.58
C SER A 18 18.88 -8.86 20.24
N ALA A 19 17.59 -9.21 20.29
CA ALA A 19 16.74 -9.07 19.14
C ALA A 19 16.47 -7.58 19.05
N GLU A 20 17.43 -6.85 18.47
CA GLU A 20 17.11 -5.63 17.74
C GLU A 20 15.92 -6.01 16.85
N PRO A 21 14.72 -5.43 17.04
CA PRO A 21 13.74 -5.54 15.98
C PRO A 21 14.35 -4.77 14.83
N ASP A 22 14.85 -5.53 13.86
CA ASP A 22 15.27 -5.05 12.56
C ASP A 22 14.31 -3.92 12.16
N THR A 23 14.80 -2.69 12.23
CA THR A 23 14.28 -1.57 11.46
C THR A 23 14.60 -1.84 10.00
N SER A 24 14.11 -2.96 9.48
CA SER A 24 13.73 -3.06 8.09
C SER A 24 12.70 -1.97 7.92
N SER A 25 13.07 -0.92 7.20
CA SER A 25 12.06 -0.10 6.54
C SER A 25 11.31 -1.04 5.62
N LEU A 26 10.30 -1.74 6.15
CA LEU A 26 9.25 -2.39 5.40
C LEU A 26 8.66 -1.27 4.55
N GLN A 27 9.20 -1.13 3.35
CA GLN A 27 8.74 -0.20 2.34
C GLN A 27 7.37 -0.71 1.93
N LYS A 28 6.37 -0.33 2.73
CA LYS A 28 4.99 -0.79 2.60
C LYS A 28 4.57 -0.47 1.18
N GLU A 29 4.26 -1.50 0.39
CA GLU A 29 3.76 -1.30 -0.96
C GLU A 29 2.55 -0.34 -0.89
N PRO A 30 2.48 0.67 -1.77
CA PRO A 30 1.39 1.63 -1.75
C PRO A 30 0.07 0.92 -2.01
N ARG A 31 -0.95 1.24 -1.21
CA ARG A 31 -2.31 0.73 -1.41
C ARG A 31 -2.97 1.44 -2.58
N LEU A 32 -4.05 0.88 -3.10
CA LEU A 32 -4.83 1.54 -4.15
C LEU A 32 -5.30 2.94 -3.74
N TYR A 33 -5.60 3.14 -2.45
CA TYR A 33 -5.98 4.46 -1.93
C TYR A 33 -4.84 5.50 -2.04
N ASP A 34 -3.58 5.09 -1.90
CA ASP A 34 -2.43 5.99 -2.04
C ASP A 34 -2.27 6.41 -3.51
N HIS A 35 -2.51 5.49 -4.45
CA HIS A 35 -2.56 5.79 -5.88
C HIS A 35 -3.70 6.75 -6.24
N TYR A 36 -4.88 6.56 -5.65
CA TYR A 36 -6.01 7.48 -5.81
C TYR A 36 -5.63 8.91 -5.42
N LEU A 37 -5.07 9.10 -4.22
CA LEU A 37 -4.67 10.44 -3.76
C LEU A 37 -3.59 11.06 -4.67
N SER A 38 -2.66 10.27 -5.17
CA SER A 38 -1.62 10.73 -6.09
C SER A 38 -2.21 11.20 -7.42
N LEU A 39 -3.07 10.38 -8.04
CA LEU A 39 -3.75 10.71 -9.29
C LEU A 39 -4.66 11.92 -9.14
N GLN A 40 -5.41 12.01 -8.04
CA GLN A 40 -6.24 13.17 -7.74
C GLN A 40 -5.40 14.45 -7.68
N ARG A 41 -4.28 14.46 -6.94
CA ARG A 41 -3.39 15.63 -6.86
C ARG A 41 -2.78 15.99 -8.22
N LEU A 42 -2.41 14.99 -9.03
CA LEU A 42 -1.91 15.23 -10.38
C LEU A 42 -2.99 15.86 -11.26
N GLN A 43 -4.22 15.36 -11.21
CA GLN A 43 -5.36 15.91 -11.96
C GLN A 43 -5.71 17.33 -11.49
N GLU A 44 -5.76 17.58 -10.19
CA GLU A 44 -5.95 18.91 -9.62
C GLU A 44 -4.83 19.86 -10.05
N SER A 45 -3.59 19.36 -10.15
CA SER A 45 -2.47 20.17 -10.62
C SER A 45 -2.61 20.57 -12.09
N LEU A 46 -3.37 19.85 -12.91
CA LEU A 46 -3.64 20.24 -14.29
C LEU A 46 -4.61 21.41 -14.38
N ALA A 47 -5.49 21.57 -13.39
CA ALA A 47 -6.48 22.64 -13.38
C ALA A 47 -5.79 24.01 -13.37
N GLY A 48 -6.06 24.82 -14.40
CA GLY A 48 -5.47 26.15 -14.55
C GLY A 48 -4.09 26.20 -15.20
N ARG A 49 -3.52 25.06 -15.63
CA ARG A 49 -2.26 25.05 -16.41
C ARG A 49 -2.50 25.24 -17.90
N SER A 50 -1.47 25.73 -18.59
CA SER A 50 -1.46 25.81 -20.06
C SER A 50 -1.45 24.41 -20.70
N LEU A 51 -1.89 24.30 -21.96
CA LEU A 51 -1.87 23.02 -22.70
C LEU A 51 -0.47 22.42 -22.82
N GLU A 52 0.56 23.25 -22.95
CA GLU A 52 1.95 22.78 -23.02
C GLU A 52 2.39 22.13 -21.69
N GLU A 53 2.06 22.75 -20.57
CA GLU A 53 2.36 22.19 -19.24
C GLU A 53 1.56 20.93 -18.96
N GLN A 54 0.29 20.88 -19.39
CA GLN A 54 -0.53 19.67 -19.29
C GLN A 54 0.10 18.52 -20.10
N ALA A 55 0.53 18.79 -21.34
CA ALA A 55 1.22 17.80 -22.18
C ALA A 55 2.51 17.28 -21.54
N ARG A 56 3.26 18.13 -20.82
CA ARG A 56 4.45 17.71 -20.06
C ARG A 56 4.14 16.80 -18.87
N LEU A 57 2.95 16.94 -18.28
CA LEU A 57 2.50 16.12 -17.14
C LEU A 57 1.83 14.81 -17.57
N GLN A 58 1.30 14.73 -18.79
CA GLN A 58 0.63 13.54 -19.31
C GLN A 58 1.44 12.24 -19.14
N PRO A 59 2.76 12.18 -19.43
CA PRO A 59 3.54 10.96 -19.22
C PRO A 59 3.62 10.54 -17.74
N GLN A 60 3.56 11.48 -16.80
CA GLN A 60 3.55 11.18 -15.37
C GLN A 60 2.19 10.60 -14.95
N ILE A 61 1.09 11.15 -15.47
CA ILE A 61 -0.26 10.65 -15.24
C ILE A 61 -0.38 9.22 -15.78
N ASN A 62 0.01 8.98 -17.02
CA ASN A 62 -0.05 7.64 -17.63
C ASN A 62 0.74 6.61 -16.78
N ARG A 63 1.94 6.97 -16.31
CA ARG A 63 2.72 6.09 -15.42
C ARG A 63 2.01 5.82 -14.09
N ALA A 64 1.43 6.84 -13.48
CA ALA A 64 0.69 6.69 -12.23
C ALA A 64 -0.56 5.79 -12.41
N GLU A 65 -1.27 5.94 -13.52
CA GLU A 65 -2.41 5.10 -13.89
C GLU A 65 -2.01 3.64 -14.11
N HIS A 66 -0.90 3.38 -14.82
CA HIS A 66 -0.39 2.03 -15.00
C HIS A 66 -0.06 1.35 -13.67
N LEU A 67 0.62 2.06 -12.77
CA LEU A 67 0.92 1.52 -11.43
C LEU A 67 -0.36 1.26 -10.63
N ALA A 68 -1.34 2.16 -10.71
CA ALA A 68 -2.64 1.96 -10.07
C ALA A 68 -3.38 0.74 -10.65
N CYS A 69 -3.28 0.50 -11.97
CA CYS A 69 -3.85 -0.67 -12.62
C CYS A 69 -3.20 -1.98 -12.15
N GLU A 70 -1.89 -2.02 -11.98
CA GLU A 70 -1.23 -3.19 -11.38
C GLU A 70 -1.73 -3.43 -9.96
N GLN A 71 -1.93 -2.37 -9.19
CA GLN A 71 -2.45 -2.48 -7.83
C GLN A 71 -3.90 -2.98 -7.79
N VAL A 72 -4.79 -2.49 -8.66
CA VAL A 72 -6.17 -3.00 -8.79
C VAL A 72 -6.16 -4.50 -9.08
N ARG A 73 -5.31 -4.96 -10.01
CA ARG A 73 -5.23 -6.38 -10.35
C ARG A 73 -4.81 -7.23 -9.16
N ARG A 74 -3.83 -6.76 -8.38
CA ARG A 74 -3.40 -7.43 -7.15
C ARG A 74 -4.52 -7.50 -6.12
N GLU A 75 -5.15 -6.37 -5.80
CA GLU A 75 -6.26 -6.35 -4.82
C GLU A 75 -7.46 -7.20 -5.25
N ARG A 76 -7.70 -7.36 -6.57
CA ARG A 76 -8.72 -8.28 -7.09
C ARG A 76 -8.34 -9.75 -6.95
N GLN A 77 -7.07 -10.11 -7.15
CA GLN A 77 -6.56 -11.45 -6.87
C GLN A 77 -6.67 -11.79 -5.38
N GLU A 78 -6.45 -10.79 -4.52
CA GLU A 78 -6.61 -10.88 -3.06
C GLU A 78 -8.08 -10.81 -2.60
N GLN A 79 -9.02 -10.65 -3.54
CA GLN A 79 -10.46 -10.57 -3.26
C GLN A 79 -10.85 -9.47 -2.27
N VAL A 80 -10.17 -8.31 -2.33
CA VAL A 80 -10.48 -7.15 -1.48
C VAL A 80 -11.95 -6.72 -1.72
N PRO A 81 -12.79 -6.69 -0.67
CA PRO A 81 -14.21 -6.37 -0.81
C PRO A 81 -14.42 -4.88 -1.08
N LYS A 82 -15.50 -4.55 -1.79
CA LYS A 82 -15.84 -3.15 -2.16
C LYS A 82 -16.08 -2.28 -0.92
N GLU A 83 -16.57 -2.87 0.16
CA GLU A 83 -16.80 -2.20 1.43
C GLU A 83 -15.51 -1.64 2.02
N ASP A 84 -14.36 -2.28 1.78
CA ASP A 84 -13.07 -1.78 2.26
C ASP A 84 -12.62 -0.53 1.52
N TYR A 85 -13.01 -0.35 0.25
CA TYR A 85 -12.81 0.91 -0.46
C TYR A 85 -13.68 2.02 0.15
N ARG A 86 -14.96 1.74 0.41
CA ARG A 86 -15.84 2.72 1.06
C ARG A 86 -15.32 3.13 2.44
N ARG A 87 -14.74 2.21 3.22
CA ARG A 87 -14.11 2.53 4.52
C ARG A 87 -12.86 3.40 4.40
N GLN A 88 -12.10 3.26 3.31
CA GLN A 88 -10.85 4.00 3.11
C GLN A 88 -11.07 5.43 2.62
N GLY A 89 -11.99 5.64 1.68
CA GLY A 89 -12.18 6.94 1.03
C GLY A 89 -13.62 7.28 0.67
N GLY A 90 -14.59 6.60 1.28
CA GLY A 90 -16.02 6.80 1.01
C GLY A 90 -16.43 6.34 -0.38
N ASP A 91 -17.62 6.78 -0.80
CA ASP A 91 -18.17 6.43 -2.12
C ASP A 91 -17.36 7.01 -3.27
N GLN A 92 -16.66 8.13 -3.07
CA GLN A 92 -15.80 8.73 -4.08
C GLN A 92 -14.65 7.79 -4.47
N PHE A 93 -13.95 7.24 -3.48
CA PHE A 93 -12.88 6.27 -3.74
C PHE A 93 -13.43 4.96 -4.32
N LEU A 94 -14.61 4.50 -3.87
CA LEU A 94 -15.25 3.33 -4.46
C LEU A 94 -15.55 3.53 -5.95
N VAL A 95 -16.11 4.68 -6.33
CA VAL A 95 -16.38 5.02 -7.73
C VAL A 95 -15.08 5.12 -8.52
N PHE A 96 -14.06 5.78 -7.99
CA PHE A 96 -12.74 5.85 -8.61
C PHE A 96 -12.16 4.45 -8.86
N ALA A 97 -12.17 3.56 -7.86
CA ALA A 97 -11.63 2.22 -7.99
C ALA A 97 -12.37 1.41 -9.08
N GLN A 98 -13.69 1.57 -9.19
CA GLN A 98 -14.49 0.93 -10.25
C GLN A 98 -14.19 1.49 -11.64
N GLN A 99 -14.05 2.81 -11.77
CA GLN A 99 -13.68 3.46 -13.03
C GLN A 99 -12.28 3.07 -13.49
N LEU A 100 -11.32 3.06 -12.55
CA LEU A 100 -9.96 2.63 -12.82
C LEU A 100 -9.95 1.17 -13.26
N GLU A 101 -10.68 0.28 -12.58
CA GLU A 101 -10.79 -1.13 -12.99
C GLU A 101 -11.30 -1.26 -14.44
N GLN A 102 -12.33 -0.51 -14.83
CA GLN A 102 -12.80 -0.49 -16.22
C GLN A 102 -11.76 0.04 -17.19
N TYR A 103 -11.06 1.12 -16.84
CA TYR A 103 -9.98 1.67 -17.65
C TYR A 103 -8.85 0.66 -17.85
N CYS A 104 -8.43 -0.04 -16.80
CA CYS A 104 -7.38 -1.06 -16.86
C CYS A 104 -7.70 -2.23 -17.79
N LEU A 105 -8.98 -2.47 -18.09
CA LEU A 105 -9.44 -3.45 -19.08
C LEU A 105 -9.34 -2.92 -20.51
N SER A 106 -9.46 -1.60 -20.70
CA SER A 106 -9.40 -0.95 -22.02
C SER A 106 -7.99 -0.77 -22.58
N ILE A 107 -6.98 -0.74 -21.71
CA ILE A 107 -5.56 -0.56 -22.08
C ILE A 107 -4.80 -1.90 -22.23
N ARG A 108 -5.52 -3.01 -22.26
CA ARG A 108 -4.98 -4.36 -22.48
C ARG A 108 -5.07 -4.74 -23.95
#